data_AF-A0A3B0MKM0-F1
#
_entry.id   AF-A0A3B0MKM0-F1
#
_cell.length_a   1.000
_cell.length_b   1.000
_cell.length_c   1.000
_cell.angle_alpha   90.00
_cell.angle_beta   90.00
_cell.angle_gamma   90.00
#
_symmetry.space_group_name_H-M   'P 1'
#
loop_
_entity.id
_entity.type
_entity.pdbx_description
1 polymer ?
#
loop_
_entity_poly.entity_id
_entity_poly.type
_entity_poly.pdbx_seq_one_letter_code
_entity_poly.pdbx_strand_id
1 'polypeptide(L)'
;MKLDNPRIVTAKHPNMGNLVGVTNGSRDLSDSRYLSSINIRDDDDREIRTFKTIIQCLTKENDCLKRENRRLMKIYREIGGLCRT
;
A
#
# COMPACT_ATOMS: atom_id res chain seq x y z
N MET A 1 14.48 -0.93 16.67
CA MET A 1 14.64 -2.09 15.77
C MET A 1 14.85 -1.55 14.36
N LYS A 2 15.93 -1.96 13.66
CA LYS A 2 16.19 -1.51 12.28
C LYS A 2 15.51 -2.48 11.29
N LEU A 3 14.94 -1.95 10.22
CA LEU A 3 14.41 -2.74 9.10
C LEU A 3 15.38 -2.59 7.92
N ASP A 4 15.92 -3.71 7.45
CA ASP A 4 16.91 -3.73 6.37
C ASP A 4 16.28 -3.59 4.98
N ASN A 5 15.02 -4.03 4.85
CA ASN A 5 14.23 -3.94 3.63
C ASN A 5 12.78 -3.54 3.96
N PRO A 6 12.54 -2.29 4.40
CA PRO A 6 11.22 -1.86 4.81
C PRO A 6 10.25 -1.91 3.62
N ARG A 7 9.08 -2.51 3.83
CA ARG A 7 8.02 -2.58 2.84
C ARG A 7 6.69 -2.21 3.45
N ILE A 8 5.98 -1.30 2.79
CA ILE A 8 4.63 -0.89 3.19
C ILE A 8 3.62 -1.84 2.54
N VAL A 9 2.74 -2.38 3.37
CA VAL A 9 1.63 -3.25 2.98
C VAL A 9 0.32 -2.67 3.50
N THR A 10 -0.76 -2.85 2.75
CA THR A 10 -2.10 -2.35 3.11
C THR A 10 -3.10 -3.48 3.03
N ALA A 11 -4.08 -3.50 3.93
CA ALA A 11 -5.21 -4.42 3.83
C ALA A 11 -6.48 -3.81 4.43
N LYS A 12 -7.63 -4.41 4.08
CA LYS A 12 -8.91 -4.09 4.69
C LYS A 12 -9.27 -5.22 5.67
N HIS A 13 -9.31 -4.90 6.96
CA HIS A 13 -9.67 -5.84 8.01
C HIS A 13 -11.14 -5.65 8.41
N PRO A 14 -11.91 -6.74 8.64
CA PRO A 14 -13.34 -6.65 8.94
C PRO A 14 -13.65 -5.74 10.14
N ASN A 15 -12.87 -5.84 11.22
CA ASN A 15 -13.14 -5.14 12.48
C ASN A 15 -12.25 -3.91 12.72
N MET A 16 -11.14 -3.78 11.99
CA MET A 16 -10.14 -2.72 12.22
C MET A 16 -10.08 -1.73 11.05
N GLY A 17 -10.87 -1.96 10.00
CA GLY A 17 -10.95 -1.11 8.84
C GLY A 17 -9.69 -1.16 7.99
N ASN A 18 -9.27 -0.01 7.45
CA ASN A 18 -8.07 0.05 6.62
C ASN A 18 -6.83 0.00 7.52
N LEU A 19 -5.96 -0.96 7.25
CA LEU A 19 -4.70 -1.17 7.96
C LEU A 19 -3.52 -0.82 7.05
N VAL A 20 -2.50 -0.21 7.65
CA VAL A 20 -1.17 -0.07 7.07
C VAL A 20 -0.18 -0.82 7.95
N GLY A 21 0.67 -1.61 7.30
CA GLY A 21 1.72 -2.37 7.94
C GLY A 21 3.08 -2.05 7.35
N VAL A 22 4.13 -2.12 8.17
CA VAL A 22 5.52 -2.07 7.73
C VAL A 22 6.18 -3.41 8.02
N THR A 23 6.57 -4.12 6.97
CA THR A 23 7.27 -5.41 7.05
C THR A 23 8.76 -5.22 6.74
N ASN A 24 9.57 -6.26 6.98
CA ASN A 24 10.96 -6.34 6.53
C ASN A 24 11.07 -7.15 5.22
N GLY A 25 10.39 -6.71 4.17
CA GLY A 25 10.45 -7.30 2.83
C GLY A 25 9.28 -8.23 2.49
N SER A 26 8.51 -8.67 3.50
CA SER A 26 7.33 -9.51 3.29
C SER A 26 6.19 -8.76 2.61
N ARG A 27 5.37 -9.50 1.86
CA ARG A 27 4.12 -9.04 1.26
C ARG A 27 2.91 -9.26 2.14
N ASP A 28 3.05 -10.07 3.18
CA ASP A 28 1.97 -10.43 4.08
C ASP A 28 1.86 -9.39 5.20
N LEU A 29 0.62 -8.97 5.49
CA LEU A 29 0.35 -8.04 6.58
C LEU A 29 0.62 -8.69 7.95
N SER A 30 0.47 -10.01 8.08
CA SER A 30 0.76 -10.74 9.32
C SER A 30 2.23 -10.66 9.75
N ASP A 31 3.15 -10.43 8.79
CA ASP A 31 4.58 -10.24 9.05
C ASP A 31 4.95 -8.79 9.41
N SER A 32 3.96 -7.93 9.63
CA SER A 32 4.20 -6.52 9.92
C SER A 32 4.88 -6.33 11.27
N ARG A 33 6.00 -5.59 11.27
CA ARG A 33 6.69 -5.16 12.49
C ARG A 33 6.01 -3.95 13.13
N TYR A 34 5.31 -3.16 12.31
CA TYR A 34 4.43 -2.08 12.75
C TYR A 34 3.12 -2.22 12.01
N LEU A 35 2.00 -2.18 12.73
CA LEU A 35 0.67 -2.30 12.18
C LEU A 35 -0.21 -1.22 12.80
N SER A 36 -0.90 -0.44 11.97
CA SER A 36 -1.80 0.61 12.45
C SER A 36 -3.05 0.71 11.59
N SER A 37 -4.17 1.01 12.25
CA SER A 37 -5.39 1.40 11.55
C SER A 37 -5.27 2.86 11.10
N ILE A 38 -5.52 3.09 9.82
CA ILE A 38 -5.51 4.43 9.23
C ILE A 38 -6.92 5.01 9.14
N ASN A 39 -7.92 4.35 9.70
CA ASN A 39 -9.24 4.94 9.86
C ASN A 39 -9.17 6.06 10.89
N ILE A 40 -9.71 7.22 10.53
CA ILE A 40 -9.83 8.37 11.43
C ILE A 40 -10.92 8.06 12.46
N ARG A 41 -10.61 8.25 13.73
CA ARG A 41 -11.51 8.09 14.86
C ARG A 41 -11.78 9.43 15.54
N ASP A 42 -12.87 9.52 16.28
CA ASP A 42 -13.29 10.77 16.93
C ASP A 42 -12.30 11.24 17.99
N ASP A 43 -11.59 10.30 18.64
CA ASP A 43 -10.59 10.54 19.66
C ASP A 43 -9.17 10.81 19.11
N ASP A 44 -8.96 10.69 17.79
CA ASP A 44 -7.66 11.01 17.20
C ASP A 44 -7.40 12.52 17.33
N ASP A 45 -6.22 12.88 17.82
CA ASP A 45 -5.78 14.28 17.83
C ASP A 45 -5.53 14.81 16.41
N ARG A 46 -5.33 16.13 16.31
CA ARG A 46 -5.13 16.80 15.01
C ARG A 46 -3.93 16.27 14.23
N GLU A 47 -2.85 15.92 14.91
CA GLU A 47 -1.62 15.44 14.29
C GLU A 47 -1.82 14.04 13.73
N ILE A 48 -2.39 13.13 14.53
CA ILE A 48 -2.74 11.76 14.13
C ILE A 48 -3.71 11.78 12.94
N ARG A 49 -4.76 12.61 12.99
CA ARG A 49 -5.71 12.78 11.87
C ARG A 49 -5.01 13.22 10.59
N THR A 50 -4.07 14.15 10.71
CA THR A 50 -3.30 14.66 9.57
C THR A 50 -2.45 13.54 8.96
N PHE A 51 -1.71 12.79 9.78
CA PHE A 51 -0.91 11.67 9.28
C PHE A 51 -1.76 10.56 8.65
N LYS A 52 -2.88 10.18 9.29
CA LYS A 52 -3.83 9.20 8.73
C LYS A 52 -4.36 9.64 7.36
N THR A 53 -4.70 10.92 7.21
CA THR A 53 -5.16 11.48 5.94
C THR A 53 -4.07 11.40 4.86
N ILE A 54 -2.84 11.79 5.18
CA ILE A 54 -1.70 11.70 4.26
C ILE A 54 -1.49 10.25 3.80
N ILE A 55 -1.49 9.30 4.75
CA ILE A 55 -1.30 7.87 4.42
C ILE A 55 -2.44 7.36 3.52
N GLN A 56 -3.68 7.75 3.77
CA GLN A 56 -4.81 7.40 2.90
C GLN A 56 -4.65 7.94 1.48
N CYS A 57 -4.25 9.20 1.32
CA CYS A 57 -3.98 9.81 0.02
C CYS A 57 -2.88 9.06 -0.73
N LEU A 58 -1.73 8.84 -0.09
CA LEU A 58 -0.61 8.12 -0.69
C LEU A 58 -0.96 6.67 -1.05
N THR A 59 -1.77 5.99 -0.23
CA THR A 59 -2.24 4.63 -0.52
C THR A 59 -3.07 4.60 -1.79
N LYS A 60 -4.00 5.57 -1.95
CA LYS A 60 -4.85 5.67 -3.13
C LYS A 60 -4.03 5.95 -4.40
N GLU A 61 -3.07 6.86 -4.33
CA GLU A 61 -2.17 7.15 -5.46
C GLU A 61 -1.33 5.94 -5.85
N ASN A 62 -0.78 5.22 -4.86
CA ASN A 62 0.00 4.00 -5.11
C ASN A 62 -0.84 2.92 -5.81
N ASP A 63 -2.10 2.75 -5.41
CA ASP A 63 -3.03 1.83 -6.08
C ASP A 63 -3.34 2.24 -7.53
N CYS A 64 -3.48 3.54 -7.80
CA CYS A 64 -3.61 4.05 -9.16
C CYS A 64 -2.37 3.72 -10.00
N LEU A 65 -1.16 4.04 -9.49
CA LEU A 65 0.11 3.76 -10.17
C LEU A 65 0.32 2.26 -10.43
N LYS A 66 -0.05 1.40 -9.48
CA LYS A 66 -0.01 -0.06 -9.68
C LYS A 66 -0.93 -0.51 -10.82
N ARG A 67 -2.12 0.08 -10.96
CA ARG A 67 -3.03 -0.24 -12.08
C ARG A 67 -2.46 0.23 -13.40
N GLU A 68 -1.88 1.43 -13.46
CA GLU A 68 -1.24 1.95 -14.67
C GLU A 68 -0.03 1.10 -15.07
N ASN A 69 0.84 0.75 -14.13
CA ASN A 69 1.95 -0.16 -14.37
C ASN A 69 1.48 -1.52 -14.91
N ARG A 70 0.39 -2.08 -14.38
CA ARG A 70 -0.19 -3.33 -14.93
C ARG A 70 -0.70 -3.16 -16.36
N ARG A 71 -1.33 -2.03 -16.68
CA ARG A 71 -1.80 -1.71 -18.06
C ARG A 71 -0.62 -1.58 -19.01
N LEU A 72 0.41 -0.83 -18.63
CA LEU A 72 1.63 -0.66 -19.42
C LEU A 72 2.34 -2.00 -19.65
N MET A 73 2.47 -2.84 -18.62
CA MET A 73 3.07 -4.17 -18.76
C MET A 73 2.27 -5.09 -19.68
N LYS A 74 0.94 -4.96 -19.72
CA LYS A 74 0.08 -5.69 -20.66
C LYS A 74 0.36 -5.25 -22.10
N ILE A 75 0.34 -3.94 -22.35
CA ILE A 75 0.64 -3.37 -23.68
C ILE A 75 2.05 -3.76 -24.14
N TYR A 76 3.05 -3.64 -23.26
CA TYR A 76 4.43 -4.00 -23.59
C TYR A 76 4.56 -5.48 -24.00
N ARG A 77 3.84 -6.39 -23.34
CA ARG A 77 3.81 -7.82 -23.72
C ARG A 77 3.12 -8.05 -25.06
N GLU A 78 2.04 -7.33 -25.34
CA GLU A 78 1.31 -7.43 -26.61
C GLU A 78 2.18 -6.93 -27.78
N ILE A 79 2.81 -5.75 -27.64
CA ILE A 79 3.74 -5.21 -28.64
C ILE A 79 4.97 -6.11 -28.79
N GLY A 80 5.58 -6.53 -27.68
CA GLY A 80 6.73 -7.43 -27.71
C GLY A 80 6.42 -8.83 -28.28
N GLY A 81 5.15 -9.26 -28.24
CA GLY A 81 4.66 -10.45 -28.93
C GLY A 81 4.47 -10.23 -30.43
N LEU A 82 3.98 -9.05 -30.83
CA LEU A 82 3.81 -8.66 -32.25
C LEU A 82 5.16 -8.43 -32.96
N CYS A 83 6.20 -8.01 -32.26
CA CYS A 83 7.55 -7.86 -32.82
C CYS A 83 8.33 -9.19 -32.91
N ARG A 84 7.74 -10.33 -32.51
CA ARG A 84 8.34 -11.67 -32.59
C ARG A 84 7.74 -12.56 -33.69
N THR A 85 6.74 -12.06 -34.42
CA THR A 85 6.22 -12.65 -35.67
C THR A 85 6.87 -11.98 -36.86
#